data_AF-A0A804L111-F1
#
_entry.id   AF-A0A804L111-F1
#
_cell.length_a   1.000
_cell.length_b   1.000
_cell.length_c   1.000
_cell.angle_alpha   90.00
_cell.angle_beta   90.00
_cell.angle_gamma   90.00
#
_symmetry.space_group_name_H-M   'P 1'
#
loop_
_entity.id
_entity.type
_entity.pdbx_description
1 polymer ?
#
loop_
_entity_poly.entity_id
_entity_poly.type
_entity_poly.pdbx_seq_one_letter_code
_entity_poly.pdbx_strand_id
1 'polypeptide(L)'
;MEGGHADVERNHSMELHPRAWSRFLAQGGNKGGPCVPGKANACSGIPANYGTQLLHCCQKRCCDVLNDNANCGTCNKRCGSAQSCCHGKCAATANDPRNCGACGNKCGSGQLCCSGKCAVVSSDQHNCGACSKRCGSGQVCCEGKCITTASDNKNCGARGKSCSRAGQVCCNGKCTLVASDAQNCGACGNRCGSGQSCCNGSCTAVTNDANNCGACGKRCGSGHLCCGGKCAAAGSQNCGACGNRCSAGQSCCNGSCTTVTNDAKNCGACGKRCGSGQLCCGGKCAAADSQNCGACGRRCGYWQLCCQGTCTNVASDDRNCGQCGKVCRNNDRCEYGICGYA
;
A
#
# COMPACT_ATOMS: atom_id res chain seq x y z
N MET A 1 51.74 -10.28 -10.67
CA MET A 1 51.00 -10.71 -11.88
C MET A 1 49.61 -10.13 -11.71
N GLU A 2 49.42 -8.83 -12.00
CA GLU A 2 49.04 -8.27 -13.31
C GLU A 2 47.69 -8.84 -13.80
N GLY A 3 46.66 -8.07 -14.19
CA GLY A 3 46.42 -6.63 -14.32
C GLY A 3 44.95 -6.35 -13.93
N GLY A 4 44.42 -5.13 -13.88
CA GLY A 4 44.62 -4.00 -14.77
C GLY A 4 43.26 -3.66 -15.41
N HIS A 5 42.43 -2.87 -14.74
CA HIS A 5 41.31 -2.15 -15.37
C HIS A 5 41.32 -0.72 -14.84
N ALA A 6 41.83 0.16 -15.69
CA ALA A 6 41.86 1.60 -15.50
C ALA A 6 40.52 2.19 -15.97
N ASP A 7 39.86 2.92 -15.09
CA ASP A 7 38.78 3.84 -15.44
C ASP A 7 39.38 5.02 -16.22
N VAL A 8 39.08 5.07 -17.51
CA VAL A 8 39.38 6.21 -18.38
C VAL A 8 38.25 7.22 -18.23
N GLU A 9 38.43 8.21 -17.36
CA GLU A 9 37.73 9.49 -17.45
C GLU A 9 38.17 10.19 -18.75
N ARG A 10 37.35 10.06 -19.80
CA ARG A 10 37.49 10.90 -20.99
C ARG A 10 36.98 12.30 -20.68
N ASN A 11 37.90 13.16 -20.30
CA ASN A 11 37.80 14.61 -20.43
C ASN A 11 37.62 14.97 -21.92
N HIS A 12 36.38 15.06 -22.40
CA HIS A 12 36.09 15.73 -23.66
C HIS A 12 36.00 17.24 -23.41
N SER A 13 37.16 17.88 -23.35
CA SER A 13 37.30 19.28 -23.71
C SER A 13 36.81 19.43 -25.13
N MET A 14 35.59 19.92 -25.31
CA MET A 14 35.11 20.36 -26.63
C MET A 14 35.89 21.61 -27.00
N GLU A 15 36.98 21.41 -27.74
CA GLU A 15 37.59 22.45 -28.56
C GLU A 15 36.49 23.07 -29.41
N LEU A 16 36.23 24.36 -29.18
CA LEU A 16 35.41 25.19 -30.03
C LEU A 16 36.12 25.29 -31.38
N HIS A 17 35.80 24.41 -32.33
CA HIS A 17 36.13 24.64 -33.72
C HIS A 17 35.38 25.89 -34.19
N PRO A 18 36.08 26.99 -34.55
CA PRO A 18 35.45 28.09 -35.24
C PRO A 18 35.08 27.57 -36.62
N ARG A 19 33.78 27.35 -36.86
CA ARG A 19 33.28 27.07 -38.21
C ARG A 19 33.72 28.22 -39.09
N ALA A 20 34.48 27.87 -40.13
CA ALA A 20 35.03 28.78 -41.10
C ALA A 20 33.96 29.73 -41.64
N TRP A 21 34.04 31.00 -41.24
CA TRP A 21 33.45 32.07 -42.03
C TRP A 21 34.16 32.05 -43.38
N SER A 22 33.42 31.70 -44.43
CA SER A 22 33.83 31.88 -45.81
C SER A 22 34.36 33.31 -45.98
N ARG A 23 35.66 33.44 -46.23
CA ARG A 23 36.36 34.70 -46.48
C ARG A 23 35.92 35.26 -47.83
N PHE A 24 34.72 35.83 -47.88
CA PHE A 24 34.31 36.73 -48.95
C PHE A 24 33.65 37.93 -48.28
N LEU A 25 34.21 39.12 -48.54
CA LEU A 25 33.86 40.46 -48.01
C LEU A 25 34.62 40.93 -46.75
N ALA A 26 35.96 41.00 -46.85
CA ALA A 26 36.79 41.84 -45.98
C ALA A 26 37.17 43.18 -46.64
N GLN A 27 36.36 43.67 -47.58
CA GLN A 27 36.47 45.03 -48.13
C GLN A 27 35.07 45.59 -48.34
N GLY A 28 34.50 46.17 -47.28
CA GLY A 28 33.31 46.96 -47.46
C GLY A 28 32.70 47.59 -46.22
N GLY A 29 32.60 48.93 -46.24
CA GLY A 29 31.71 49.74 -45.40
C GLY A 29 31.63 49.39 -43.92
N ASN A 30 32.38 50.08 -43.07
CA ASN A 30 32.28 49.87 -41.62
C ASN A 30 30.94 50.41 -41.10
N LYS A 31 30.17 49.56 -40.40
CA LYS A 31 28.99 49.96 -39.62
C LYS A 31 29.34 51.17 -38.75
N GLY A 32 28.55 52.23 -38.85
CA GLY A 32 28.75 53.48 -38.11
C GLY A 32 29.64 54.52 -38.79
N GLY A 33 30.24 54.22 -39.95
CA GLY A 33 31.02 55.16 -40.77
C GLY A 33 30.16 56.23 -41.48
N PRO A 34 30.79 57.26 -42.07
CA PRO A 34 30.07 58.36 -42.71
C PRO A 34 29.45 57.97 -44.05
N CYS A 35 28.31 58.56 -44.37
CA CYS A 35 27.74 58.49 -45.72
C CYS A 35 28.58 59.31 -46.70
N VAL A 36 28.68 58.86 -47.96
CA VAL A 36 29.41 59.59 -49.00
C VAL A 36 28.58 60.78 -49.49
N PRO A 37 29.05 62.03 -49.35
CA PRO A 37 28.34 63.20 -49.86
C PRO A 37 28.15 63.14 -51.38
N GLY A 38 26.97 63.51 -51.88
CA GLY A 38 26.69 63.60 -53.33
C GLY A 38 26.46 62.27 -54.07
N LYS A 39 26.47 61.11 -53.39
CA LYS A 39 26.08 59.81 -53.97
C LYS A 39 24.81 59.27 -53.29
N ALA A 40 23.84 58.84 -54.08
CA ALA A 40 22.62 58.22 -53.55
C ALA A 40 22.97 56.93 -52.80
N ASN A 41 22.74 56.93 -51.47
CA ASN A 41 22.94 55.80 -50.57
C ASN A 41 24.29 55.08 -50.78
N ALA A 42 25.41 55.74 -50.49
CA ALA A 42 26.73 55.12 -50.53
C ALA A 42 27.42 55.14 -49.15
N CYS A 43 27.95 54.00 -48.73
CA CYS A 43 28.62 53.78 -47.46
C CYS A 43 30.07 53.37 -47.66
N SER A 44 31.01 54.26 -47.29
CA SER A 44 32.45 54.09 -47.53
C SER A 44 32.79 53.63 -48.96
N GLY A 45 32.07 54.15 -49.96
CA GLY A 45 32.28 53.83 -51.39
C GLY A 45 31.44 52.66 -51.94
N ILE A 46 30.64 51.96 -51.12
CA ILE A 46 29.76 50.89 -51.58
C ILE A 46 28.33 51.40 -51.76
N PRO A 47 27.70 51.20 -52.94
CA PRO A 47 26.28 51.44 -53.12
C PRO A 47 25.45 50.57 -52.17
N ALA A 48 24.54 51.19 -51.42
CA ALA A 48 23.62 50.57 -50.49
C ALA A 48 22.23 50.52 -51.13
N ASN A 49 21.91 49.42 -51.80
CA ASN A 49 20.61 49.27 -52.47
C ASN A 49 19.49 49.12 -51.43
N TYR A 50 18.57 50.11 -51.42
CA TYR A 50 17.24 50.16 -50.79
C TYR A 50 16.78 48.93 -49.98
N GLY A 51 17.45 48.63 -48.86
CA GLY A 51 17.03 47.59 -47.91
C GLY A 51 17.34 46.13 -48.27
N THR A 52 18.19 45.84 -49.25
CA THR A 52 18.59 44.45 -49.61
C THR A 52 20.08 44.14 -49.42
N GLN A 53 20.90 45.14 -49.06
CA GLN A 53 22.32 44.99 -48.71
C GLN A 53 22.59 45.44 -47.27
N LEU A 54 23.72 44.99 -46.71
CA LEU A 54 24.06 45.08 -45.28
C LEU A 54 24.07 46.50 -44.71
N LEU A 55 24.26 47.56 -45.49
CA LEU A 55 24.37 48.95 -44.99
C LEU A 55 23.42 49.88 -45.75
N HIS A 56 22.88 50.90 -45.07
CA HIS A 56 22.07 51.99 -45.62
C HIS A 56 22.45 53.33 -44.96
N CYS A 57 22.35 54.44 -45.69
CA CYS A 57 22.67 55.75 -45.14
C CYS A 57 21.49 56.31 -44.33
N CYS A 58 21.65 56.38 -43.01
CA CYS A 58 20.70 57.04 -42.13
C CYS A 58 21.27 58.40 -41.70
N GLN A 59 20.72 59.45 -42.30
CA GLN A 59 21.19 60.84 -42.16
C GLN A 59 22.65 60.99 -42.62
N LYS A 60 23.63 60.91 -41.71
CA LYS A 60 25.07 61.05 -41.99
C LYS A 60 25.87 59.78 -41.70
N ARG A 61 25.23 58.71 -41.22
CA ARG A 61 25.91 57.48 -40.78
C ARG A 61 25.36 56.24 -41.48
N CYS A 62 26.25 55.29 -41.72
CA CYS A 62 25.93 54.00 -42.29
C CYS A 62 25.42 53.05 -41.21
N CYS A 63 24.19 52.60 -41.37
CA CYS A 63 23.50 51.71 -40.44
C CYS A 63 23.22 50.36 -41.11
N ASP A 64 23.24 49.28 -40.32
CA ASP A 64 22.93 47.94 -40.84
C ASP A 64 21.42 47.72 -40.82
N VAL A 65 20.75 47.94 -41.94
CA VAL A 65 19.29 47.82 -41.97
C VAL A 65 18.79 46.38 -41.99
N LEU A 66 19.69 45.38 -42.07
CA LEU A 66 19.32 43.97 -42.11
C LEU A 66 19.38 43.30 -40.75
N ASN A 67 20.25 43.77 -39.84
CA ASN A 67 20.46 43.18 -38.51
C ASN A 67 20.52 44.18 -37.34
N ASP A 68 20.46 45.50 -37.60
CA ASP A 68 20.42 46.50 -36.52
C ASP A 68 18.99 46.70 -36.00
N ASN A 69 18.78 46.40 -34.72
CA ASN A 69 17.50 46.59 -34.04
C ASN A 69 17.05 48.05 -33.98
N ALA A 70 17.94 49.03 -34.16
CA ALA A 70 17.56 50.45 -34.20
C ALA A 70 17.16 50.94 -35.61
N ASN A 71 17.48 50.18 -36.66
CA ASN A 71 17.38 50.62 -38.05
C ASN A 71 16.80 49.52 -38.96
N CYS A 72 15.85 48.73 -38.48
CA CYS A 72 15.47 47.49 -39.15
C CYS A 72 14.59 47.71 -40.40
N GLY A 73 15.10 47.36 -41.57
CA GLY A 73 14.48 47.53 -42.89
C GLY A 73 14.49 48.97 -43.41
N THR A 74 14.48 49.96 -42.52
CA THR A 74 14.62 51.38 -42.83
C THR A 74 15.16 52.15 -41.62
N CYS A 75 15.67 53.35 -41.85
CA CYS A 75 16.27 54.19 -40.81
C CYS A 75 15.31 54.48 -39.66
N ASN A 76 15.84 54.45 -38.43
CA ASN A 76 15.11 54.73 -37.19
C ASN A 76 13.89 53.82 -36.91
N LYS A 77 13.69 52.76 -37.70
CA LYS A 77 12.68 51.74 -37.40
C LYS A 77 13.23 50.77 -36.36
N ARG A 78 12.88 51.02 -35.10
CA ARG A 78 13.33 50.22 -33.97
C ARG A 78 12.44 48.98 -33.78
N CYS A 79 13.06 47.82 -33.56
CA CYS A 79 12.35 46.61 -33.15
C CYS A 79 11.91 46.68 -31.68
N GLY A 80 10.81 46.01 -31.33
CA GLY A 80 10.29 45.97 -29.96
C GLY A 80 11.23 45.26 -28.97
N SER A 81 10.95 45.37 -27.67
CA SER A 81 11.78 44.88 -26.56
C SER A 81 12.00 43.35 -26.50
N ALA A 82 11.41 42.57 -27.40
CA ALA A 82 11.59 41.12 -27.54
C ALA A 82 11.71 40.67 -29.01
N GLN A 83 12.18 41.57 -29.87
CA GLN A 83 12.36 41.33 -31.30
C GLN A 83 13.80 41.58 -31.74
N SER A 84 14.22 40.86 -32.76
CA SER A 84 15.49 41.09 -33.45
C SER A 84 15.23 41.47 -34.90
N CYS A 85 16.11 42.30 -35.47
CA CYS A 85 16.08 42.57 -36.89
C CYS A 85 16.61 41.35 -37.65
N CYS A 86 15.72 40.68 -38.38
CA CYS A 86 16.04 39.50 -39.17
C CYS A 86 15.80 39.84 -40.64
N HIS A 87 16.89 40.06 -41.38
CA HIS A 87 16.86 40.40 -42.81
C HIS A 87 15.95 41.60 -43.11
N GLY A 88 16.06 42.65 -42.29
CA GLY A 88 15.31 43.90 -42.47
C GLY A 88 13.85 43.85 -41.99
N LYS A 89 13.45 42.79 -41.30
CA LYS A 89 12.14 42.70 -40.64
C LYS A 89 12.30 42.38 -39.17
N CYS A 90 11.59 43.11 -38.31
CA CYS A 90 11.55 42.77 -36.90
C CYS A 90 10.80 41.44 -36.71
N ALA A 91 11.51 40.44 -36.20
CA ALA A 91 10.95 39.13 -35.89
C ALA A 91 10.99 38.89 -34.39
N ALA A 92 9.92 38.30 -33.85
CA ALA A 92 9.82 38.01 -32.43
C ALA A 92 10.60 36.73 -32.12
N THR A 93 11.86 36.87 -31.71
CA THR A 93 12.72 35.72 -31.48
C THR A 93 12.27 34.86 -30.29
N ALA A 94 11.42 35.39 -29.42
CA ALA A 94 10.90 34.65 -28.27
C ALA A 94 9.82 33.62 -28.63
N ASN A 95 9.06 33.81 -29.72
CA ASN A 95 7.89 33.00 -30.03
C ASN A 95 7.63 32.77 -31.54
N ASP A 96 8.44 33.33 -32.44
CA ASP A 96 8.39 33.04 -33.87
C ASP A 96 9.09 31.70 -34.17
N PRO A 97 8.37 30.65 -34.63
CA PRO A 97 8.96 29.36 -34.96
C PRO A 97 9.95 29.40 -36.13
N ARG A 98 10.03 30.49 -36.90
CA ARG A 98 11.02 30.66 -37.98
C ARG A 98 12.27 31.41 -37.56
N ASN A 99 12.26 32.06 -36.41
CA ASN A 99 13.34 32.91 -35.90
C ASN A 99 13.58 32.67 -34.41
N CYS A 100 13.49 31.42 -33.95
CA CYS A 100 13.44 31.11 -32.53
C CYS A 100 14.79 31.28 -31.84
N GLY A 101 14.90 32.24 -30.93
CA GLY A 101 16.14 32.61 -30.24
C GLY A 101 17.13 33.40 -31.11
N ALA A 102 17.16 33.14 -32.42
CA ALA A 102 17.99 33.84 -33.39
C ALA A 102 17.34 33.85 -34.78
N CYS A 103 17.74 34.81 -35.62
CA CYS A 103 17.25 34.93 -36.99
C CYS A 103 17.53 33.66 -37.80
N GLY A 104 16.53 33.18 -38.53
CA GLY A 104 16.61 31.97 -39.36
C GLY A 104 16.68 30.65 -38.58
N ASN A 105 16.68 30.67 -37.24
CA ASN A 105 16.61 29.46 -36.45
C ASN A 105 15.18 28.90 -36.44
N LYS A 106 14.89 28.08 -37.44
CA LYS A 106 13.57 27.48 -37.65
C LYS A 106 13.40 26.24 -36.78
N CYS A 107 12.30 26.19 -36.03
CA CYS A 107 11.92 25.01 -35.28
C CYS A 107 11.49 23.86 -36.19
N GLY A 108 11.71 22.63 -35.72
CA GLY A 108 11.31 21.41 -36.41
C GLY A 108 9.79 21.27 -36.54
N SER A 109 9.33 20.33 -37.36
CA SER A 109 7.90 20.08 -37.56
C SER A 109 7.19 19.79 -36.23
N GLY A 110 6.11 20.51 -35.95
CA GLY A 110 5.32 20.37 -34.72
C GLY A 110 5.93 20.96 -33.45
N GLN A 111 7.09 21.62 -33.53
CA GLN A 111 7.69 22.34 -32.40
C GLN A 111 7.15 23.78 -32.30
N LEU A 112 7.03 24.28 -31.07
CA LEU A 112 6.76 25.69 -30.81
C LEU A 112 8.02 26.42 -30.40
N CYS A 113 8.09 27.72 -30.69
CA CYS A 113 9.11 28.57 -30.10
C CYS A 113 8.63 29.06 -28.73
N CYS A 114 9.26 28.58 -27.67
CA CYS A 114 8.92 28.92 -26.29
C CYS A 114 10.11 29.66 -25.65
N SER A 115 9.95 30.94 -25.39
CA SER A 115 10.98 31.81 -24.80
C SER A 115 12.31 31.74 -25.55
N GLY A 116 12.25 31.72 -26.88
CA GLY A 116 13.43 31.68 -27.76
C GLY A 116 14.10 30.30 -27.89
N LYS A 117 13.45 29.23 -27.43
CA LYS A 117 13.90 27.85 -27.64
C LYS A 117 12.82 27.03 -28.31
N CYS A 118 13.23 26.22 -29.29
CA CYS A 118 12.31 25.28 -29.92
C CYS A 118 11.99 24.15 -28.93
N ALA A 119 10.70 24.00 -28.61
CA ALA A 119 10.19 23.03 -27.66
C ALA A 119 9.36 21.96 -28.39
N VAL A 120 9.64 20.68 -28.09
CA VAL A 120 8.81 19.55 -28.52
C VAL A 120 7.64 19.44 -27.55
N VAL A 121 6.55 20.16 -27.82
CA VAL A 121 5.44 20.29 -26.88
C VAL A 121 4.69 18.98 -26.60
N SER A 122 4.96 17.91 -27.35
CA SER A 122 4.39 16.59 -27.10
C SER A 122 5.10 15.78 -26.00
N SER A 123 6.29 16.20 -25.58
CA SER A 123 7.10 15.50 -24.56
C SER A 123 7.86 16.43 -23.61
N ASP A 124 7.93 17.73 -23.90
CA ASP A 124 8.58 18.71 -23.04
C ASP A 124 7.79 18.93 -21.75
N GLN A 125 8.41 18.65 -20.62
CA GLN A 125 7.85 18.79 -19.27
C GLN A 125 7.45 20.24 -18.92
N HIS A 126 8.11 21.23 -19.51
CA HIS A 126 7.90 22.64 -19.21
C HIS A 126 6.99 23.34 -20.24
N ASN A 127 6.78 22.70 -21.40
CA ASN A 127 6.01 23.24 -22.51
C ASN A 127 4.97 22.21 -23.02
N CYS A 128 4.25 21.55 -22.11
CA CYS A 128 3.42 20.40 -22.47
C CYS A 128 2.10 20.81 -23.15
N GLY A 129 2.06 20.65 -24.47
CA GLY A 129 0.95 21.03 -25.35
C GLY A 129 0.90 22.53 -25.68
N ALA A 130 1.55 23.37 -24.87
CA ALA A 130 1.68 24.81 -25.07
C ALA A 130 2.91 25.35 -24.33
N CYS A 131 3.43 26.50 -24.76
CA CYS A 131 4.55 27.15 -24.07
C CYS A 131 4.20 27.48 -22.62
N SER A 132 5.18 27.30 -21.73
CA SER A 132 5.06 27.56 -20.29
C SER A 132 4.01 26.72 -19.55
N LYS A 133 3.38 25.74 -20.22
CA LYS A 133 2.49 24.77 -19.59
C LYS A 133 3.32 23.64 -18.97
N ARG A 134 3.80 23.89 -17.76
CA ARG A 134 4.59 22.92 -16.99
C ARG A 134 3.69 21.85 -16.38
N CYS A 135 4.08 20.58 -16.50
CA CYS A 135 3.40 19.51 -15.77
C CYS A 135 3.74 19.56 -14.28
N GLY A 136 2.73 19.28 -13.44
CA GLY A 136 2.85 19.32 -11.99
C GLY A 136 3.78 18.25 -11.42
N SER A 137 4.01 18.29 -10.11
CA SER A 137 4.80 17.25 -9.42
C SER A 137 4.19 15.87 -9.66
N GLY A 138 5.02 14.89 -10.04
CA GLY A 138 4.59 13.52 -10.33
C GLY A 138 3.88 13.32 -11.69
N GLN A 139 3.79 14.36 -12.53
CA GLN A 139 3.25 14.27 -13.87
C GLN A 139 4.35 14.29 -14.92
N VAL A 140 4.08 13.68 -16.08
CA VAL A 140 4.96 13.73 -17.26
C VAL A 140 4.18 14.22 -18.47
N CYS A 141 4.87 14.87 -19.41
CA CYS A 141 4.24 15.26 -20.67
C CYS A 141 4.12 14.07 -21.64
N CYS A 142 2.89 13.81 -22.10
CA CYS A 142 2.58 12.79 -23.08
C CYS A 142 1.59 13.32 -24.10
N GLU A 143 2.02 13.39 -25.37
CA GLU A 143 1.18 13.86 -26.49
C GLU A 143 0.56 15.24 -26.21
N GLY A 144 1.32 16.10 -25.52
CA GLY A 144 0.90 17.46 -25.16
C GLY A 144 -0.04 17.53 -23.96
N LYS A 145 -0.24 16.42 -23.24
CA LYS A 145 -1.03 16.35 -22.01
C LYS A 145 -0.16 15.94 -20.82
N CYS A 146 -0.37 16.61 -19.69
CA CYS A 146 0.23 16.19 -18.43
C CYS A 146 -0.55 15.01 -17.88
N ILE A 147 0.12 13.87 -17.75
CA ILE A 147 -0.45 12.63 -17.23
C ILE A 147 0.28 12.20 -15.97
N THR A 148 -0.43 11.54 -15.05
CA THR A 148 0.15 11.07 -13.78
C THR A 148 0.58 9.62 -13.91
N THR A 149 1.87 9.35 -14.05
CA THR A 149 2.36 7.95 -14.17
C THR A 149 2.29 7.17 -12.86
N ALA A 150 2.10 7.87 -11.73
CA ALA A 150 2.01 7.25 -10.42
C ALA A 150 0.67 6.51 -10.18
N SER A 151 -0.41 6.92 -10.84
CA SER A 151 -1.77 6.43 -10.57
C SER A 151 -2.64 6.20 -11.81
N ASP A 152 -2.20 6.63 -13.00
CA ASP A 152 -2.94 6.37 -14.23
C ASP A 152 -2.74 4.91 -14.69
N ASN A 153 -3.82 4.14 -14.68
CA ASN A 153 -3.82 2.74 -15.11
C ASN A 153 -3.41 2.52 -16.56
N LYS A 154 -3.50 3.53 -17.43
CA LYS A 154 -3.07 3.46 -18.83
C LYS A 154 -1.62 3.89 -19.04
N ASN A 155 -1.00 4.51 -18.03
CA ASN A 155 0.34 5.10 -18.11
C ASN A 155 1.17 4.80 -16.85
N CYS A 156 1.06 3.58 -16.32
CA CYS A 156 1.57 3.24 -15.01
C CYS A 156 3.09 3.06 -14.99
N GLY A 157 3.78 4.01 -14.38
CA GLY A 157 5.24 4.09 -14.29
C GLY A 157 5.94 4.50 -15.60
N ALA A 158 5.28 4.37 -16.73
CA ALA A 158 5.78 4.78 -18.03
C ALA A 158 4.62 5.10 -18.99
N ARG A 159 4.92 5.91 -20.01
CA ARG A 159 3.98 6.23 -21.09
C ARG A 159 3.45 4.95 -21.75
N GLY A 160 2.12 4.86 -21.89
CA GLY A 160 1.44 3.74 -22.57
C GLY A 160 1.53 2.39 -21.84
N LYS A 161 2.18 2.33 -20.67
CA LYS A 161 2.26 1.11 -19.88
C LYS A 161 0.94 0.91 -19.13
N SER A 162 0.01 0.23 -19.79
CA SER A 162 -1.28 -0.09 -19.20
C SER A 162 -1.19 -1.29 -18.24
N CYS A 163 -1.96 -1.26 -17.16
CA CYS A 163 -2.17 -2.42 -16.31
C CYS A 163 -3.16 -3.38 -16.97
N SER A 164 -2.64 -4.36 -17.72
CA SER A 164 -3.44 -5.20 -18.61
C SER A 164 -4.13 -6.39 -17.94
N ARG A 165 -3.74 -6.76 -16.72
CA ARG A 165 -4.38 -7.86 -15.99
C ARG A 165 -5.61 -7.34 -15.25
N ALA A 166 -6.73 -8.05 -15.38
CA ALA A 166 -7.97 -7.72 -14.67
C ALA A 166 -7.73 -7.57 -13.15
N GLY A 167 -8.29 -6.49 -12.58
CA GLY A 167 -8.14 -6.15 -11.16
C GLY A 167 -6.80 -5.51 -10.78
N GLN A 168 -5.87 -5.27 -11.72
CA GLN A 168 -4.71 -4.43 -11.45
C GLN A 168 -5.08 -2.94 -11.48
N VAL A 169 -4.44 -2.19 -10.58
CA VAL A 169 -4.46 -0.72 -10.58
C VAL A 169 -3.04 -0.20 -10.43
N CYS A 170 -2.81 1.06 -10.84
CA CYS A 170 -1.52 1.69 -10.72
C CYS A 170 -1.31 2.25 -9.31
N CYS A 171 -0.38 1.67 -8.57
CA CYS A 171 0.03 2.14 -7.26
C CYS A 171 1.49 2.60 -7.33
N ASN A 172 1.71 3.91 -7.19
CA ASN A 172 3.04 4.53 -7.21
C ASN A 172 3.87 4.13 -8.45
N GLY A 173 3.22 4.10 -9.62
CA GLY A 173 3.87 3.76 -10.89
C GLY A 173 4.11 2.27 -11.13
N LYS A 174 3.55 1.40 -10.28
CA LYS A 174 3.59 -0.05 -10.47
C LYS A 174 2.18 -0.61 -10.59
N CYS A 175 1.96 -1.44 -11.59
CA CYS A 175 0.72 -2.21 -11.69
C CYS A 175 0.67 -3.25 -10.58
N THR A 176 -0.31 -3.12 -9.71
CA THR A 176 -0.47 -3.90 -8.50
C THR A 176 -1.83 -4.57 -8.49
N LEU A 177 -1.87 -5.86 -8.11
CA LEU A 177 -3.11 -6.59 -7.94
C LEU A 177 -3.64 -6.37 -6.52
N VAL A 178 -4.53 -5.39 -6.37
CA VAL A 178 -5.08 -5.00 -5.07
C VAL A 178 -5.93 -6.07 -4.42
N ALA A 179 -6.35 -7.09 -5.17
CA ALA A 179 -7.10 -8.22 -4.65
C ALA A 179 -6.26 -9.14 -3.74
N SER A 180 -4.94 -9.13 -3.85
CA SER A 180 -4.06 -10.07 -3.15
C SER A 180 -2.77 -9.45 -2.59
N ASP A 181 -2.46 -8.20 -2.93
CA ASP A 181 -1.29 -7.50 -2.38
C ASP A 181 -1.59 -7.00 -0.96
N ALA A 182 -0.89 -7.56 0.03
CA ALA A 182 -1.00 -7.17 1.43
C ALA A 182 -0.59 -5.71 1.71
N GLN A 183 0.11 -5.04 0.80
CA GLN A 183 0.51 -3.64 0.92
C GLN A 183 -0.44 -2.67 0.22
N ASN A 184 -1.35 -3.20 -0.59
CA ASN A 184 -2.26 -2.43 -1.42
C ASN A 184 -3.63 -3.11 -1.46
N CYS A 185 -4.13 -3.58 -0.33
CA CYS A 185 -5.30 -4.45 -0.28
C CYS A 185 -6.59 -3.68 -0.53
N GLY A 186 -7.28 -3.96 -1.64
CA GLY A 186 -8.47 -3.23 -2.09
C GLY A 186 -8.17 -1.84 -2.67
N ALA A 187 -7.12 -1.17 -2.20
CA ALA A 187 -6.67 0.14 -2.69
C ALA A 187 -5.17 0.35 -2.45
N CYS A 188 -4.56 1.26 -3.21
CA CYS A 188 -3.14 1.61 -3.06
C CYS A 188 -2.84 2.12 -1.64
N GLY A 189 -1.77 1.60 -1.04
CA GLY A 189 -1.33 1.97 0.31
C GLY A 189 -2.17 1.39 1.46
N ASN A 190 -3.26 0.68 1.18
CA ASN A 190 -4.04 0.00 2.23
C ASN A 190 -3.31 -1.28 2.67
N ARG A 191 -2.47 -1.15 3.70
CA ARG A 191 -1.65 -2.23 4.24
C ARG A 191 -2.42 -3.08 5.23
N CYS A 192 -2.40 -4.40 5.05
CA CYS A 192 -2.94 -5.33 6.03
C CYS A 192 -2.08 -5.37 7.30
N GLY A 193 -2.75 -5.48 8.45
CA GLY A 193 -2.10 -5.55 9.75
C GLY A 193 -1.37 -6.88 9.99
N SER A 194 -0.66 -6.95 11.12
CA SER A 194 -0.01 -8.19 11.55
C SER A 194 -1.03 -9.32 11.70
N GLY A 195 -0.69 -10.51 11.20
CA GLY A 195 -1.57 -11.67 11.22
C GLY A 195 -2.73 -11.62 10.22
N GLN A 196 -2.76 -10.64 9.31
CA GLN A 196 -3.73 -10.56 8.22
C GLN A 196 -3.11 -10.85 6.86
N SER A 197 -3.94 -11.27 5.91
CA SER A 197 -3.59 -11.37 4.48
C SER A 197 -4.63 -10.65 3.64
N CYS A 198 -4.24 -10.23 2.43
CA CYS A 198 -5.19 -9.64 1.50
C CYS A 198 -5.97 -10.74 0.80
N CYS A 199 -7.26 -10.85 1.12
CA CYS A 199 -8.16 -11.84 0.56
C CYS A 199 -9.23 -11.12 -0.25
N ASN A 200 -9.16 -11.25 -1.58
CA ASN A 200 -10.10 -10.63 -2.52
C ASN A 200 -10.28 -9.11 -2.28
N GLY A 201 -9.18 -8.42 -1.95
CA GLY A 201 -9.17 -6.98 -1.73
C GLY A 201 -9.58 -6.55 -0.32
N SER A 202 -9.73 -7.49 0.62
CA SER A 202 -10.01 -7.20 2.02
C SER A 202 -8.98 -7.84 2.94
N CYS A 203 -8.46 -7.07 3.89
CA CYS A 203 -7.56 -7.59 4.91
C CYS A 203 -8.32 -8.52 5.86
N THR A 204 -7.98 -9.80 5.79
CA THR A 204 -8.65 -10.86 6.54
C THR A 204 -7.67 -11.45 7.54
N ALA A 205 -8.12 -11.68 8.77
CA ALA A 205 -7.31 -12.35 9.78
C ALA A 205 -7.03 -13.78 9.33
N VAL A 206 -5.76 -14.17 9.31
CA VAL A 206 -5.36 -15.54 8.96
C VAL A 206 -4.78 -16.30 10.13
N THR A 207 -4.63 -15.67 11.29
CA THR A 207 -4.01 -16.30 12.47
C THR A 207 -5.00 -16.94 13.43
N ASN A 208 -6.24 -16.49 13.44
CA ASN A 208 -7.29 -16.93 14.36
C ASN A 208 -8.67 -17.12 13.71
N ASP A 209 -8.82 -16.84 12.42
CA ASP A 209 -10.05 -17.13 11.68
C ASP A 209 -10.03 -18.59 11.19
N ALA A 210 -11.00 -19.38 11.67
CA ALA A 210 -11.16 -20.77 11.27
C ALA A 210 -11.47 -20.95 9.78
N ASN A 211 -11.97 -19.93 9.09
CA ASN A 211 -12.26 -19.97 7.65
C ASN A 211 -11.10 -19.53 6.77
N ASN A 212 -10.08 -18.88 7.34
CA ASN A 212 -8.96 -18.29 6.62
C ASN A 212 -7.60 -18.66 7.27
N CYS A 213 -7.50 -19.85 7.86
CA CYS A 213 -6.40 -20.20 8.75
C CYS A 213 -5.08 -20.43 8.01
N GLY A 214 -4.19 -19.46 8.11
CA GLY A 214 -2.87 -19.40 7.48
C GLY A 214 -2.89 -18.90 6.03
N ALA A 215 -4.05 -18.88 5.39
CA ALA A 215 -4.25 -18.36 4.03
C ALA A 215 -5.73 -18.10 3.75
N CYS A 216 -6.02 -17.25 2.78
CA CYS A 216 -7.38 -16.96 2.32
C CYS A 216 -8.14 -18.24 1.93
N GLY A 217 -9.35 -18.41 2.46
CA GLY A 217 -10.22 -19.55 2.19
C GLY A 217 -9.75 -20.89 2.77
N LYS A 218 -8.62 -20.92 3.49
CA LYS A 218 -8.11 -22.14 4.11
C LYS A 218 -8.87 -22.45 5.40
N ARG A 219 -9.97 -23.20 5.25
CA ARG A 219 -10.83 -23.56 6.37
C ARG A 219 -10.24 -24.70 7.20
N CYS A 220 -10.35 -24.58 8.52
CA CYS A 220 -10.09 -25.69 9.43
C CYS A 220 -11.24 -26.71 9.39
N GLY A 221 -10.89 -27.99 9.56
CA GLY A 221 -11.86 -29.06 9.65
C GLY A 221 -12.80 -28.90 10.85
N SER A 222 -13.89 -29.67 10.87
CA SER A 222 -14.77 -29.74 12.04
C SER A 222 -13.98 -30.08 13.31
N GLY A 223 -14.29 -29.40 14.42
CA GLY A 223 -13.60 -29.59 15.70
C GLY A 223 -12.17 -29.05 15.75
N HIS A 224 -11.80 -28.12 14.86
CA HIS A 224 -10.49 -27.46 14.88
C HIS A 224 -10.62 -25.95 15.03
N LEU A 225 -9.64 -25.35 15.70
CA LEU A 225 -9.46 -23.91 15.85
C LEU A 225 -8.31 -23.44 14.96
N CYS A 226 -8.31 -22.16 14.61
CA CYS A 226 -7.14 -21.54 14.01
C CYS A 226 -6.23 -20.95 15.08
N CYS A 227 -5.02 -21.50 15.21
CA CYS A 227 -4.05 -21.11 16.22
C CYS A 227 -2.75 -20.69 15.54
N GLY A 228 -2.48 -19.37 15.53
CA GLY A 228 -1.27 -18.83 14.89
C GLY A 228 -1.19 -19.14 13.40
N GLY A 229 -2.33 -19.26 12.72
CA GLY A 229 -2.42 -19.59 11.29
C GLY A 229 -2.27 -21.07 10.97
N LYS A 230 -2.36 -21.94 11.98
CA LYS A 230 -2.40 -23.39 11.81
C LYS A 230 -3.67 -23.94 12.44
N CYS A 231 -4.31 -24.87 11.74
CA CYS A 231 -5.43 -25.60 12.31
C CYS A 231 -4.92 -26.51 13.42
N ALA A 232 -5.49 -26.38 14.61
CA ALA A 232 -5.19 -27.20 15.77
C ALA A 232 -6.49 -27.84 16.27
N ALA A 233 -6.40 -29.09 16.72
CA ALA A 233 -7.56 -29.79 17.28
C ALA A 233 -8.10 -29.02 18.49
N ALA A 234 -9.41 -28.79 18.51
CA ALA A 234 -10.12 -28.32 19.68
C ALA A 234 -10.17 -29.47 20.69
N GLY A 235 -9.67 -29.22 21.90
CA GLY A 235 -9.53 -30.26 22.90
C GLY A 235 -8.87 -29.71 24.16
N SER A 236 -8.35 -30.58 25.03
CA SER A 236 -7.85 -30.18 26.34
C SER A 236 -6.65 -29.22 26.33
N GLN A 237 -6.00 -29.00 25.18
CA GLN A 237 -4.92 -28.01 25.03
C GLN A 237 -5.38 -26.71 24.36
N ASN A 238 -6.52 -26.72 23.67
CA ASN A 238 -7.08 -25.59 22.95
C ASN A 238 -8.60 -25.57 23.15
N CYS A 239 -9.04 -25.49 24.41
CA CYS A 239 -10.44 -25.65 24.73
C CYS A 239 -11.21 -24.36 24.50
N GLY A 240 -11.99 -24.29 23.43
CA GLY A 240 -12.73 -23.09 23.02
C GLY A 240 -11.87 -21.95 22.46
N ALA A 241 -10.61 -21.85 22.91
CA ALA A 241 -9.61 -20.92 22.42
C ALA A 241 -8.22 -21.57 22.37
N CYS A 242 -7.35 -21.03 21.52
CA CYS A 242 -5.97 -21.48 21.38
C CYS A 242 -5.19 -21.33 22.68
N GLY A 243 -4.47 -22.37 23.08
CA GLY A 243 -3.70 -22.40 24.32
C GLY A 243 -4.52 -22.44 25.61
N ASN A 244 -5.86 -22.46 25.54
CA ASN A 244 -6.70 -22.66 26.72
C ASN A 244 -6.65 -24.12 27.17
N ARG A 245 -5.69 -24.42 28.04
CA ARG A 245 -5.43 -25.77 28.54
C ARG A 245 -6.31 -26.08 29.75
N CYS A 246 -7.03 -27.20 29.69
CA CYS A 246 -7.78 -27.70 30.84
C CYS A 246 -6.83 -28.24 31.91
N SER A 247 -7.15 -27.96 33.17
CA SER A 247 -6.39 -28.45 34.31
C SER A 247 -6.54 -29.97 34.48
N ALA A 248 -5.69 -30.56 35.31
CA ALA A 248 -5.79 -31.98 35.65
C ALA A 248 -7.20 -32.29 36.22
N GLY A 249 -7.79 -33.40 35.76
CA GLY A 249 -9.14 -33.79 36.15
C GLY A 249 -10.28 -33.08 35.39
N GLN A 250 -9.95 -32.24 34.40
CA GLN A 250 -10.91 -31.62 33.51
C GLN A 250 -10.82 -32.16 32.08
N SER A 251 -11.93 -32.10 31.36
CA SER A 251 -12.00 -32.38 29.91
C SER A 251 -12.60 -31.18 29.18
N CYS A 252 -12.23 -31.01 27.91
CA CYS A 252 -12.85 -29.97 27.09
C CYS A 252 -14.23 -30.40 26.60
N CYS A 253 -15.29 -29.80 27.16
CA CYS A 253 -16.66 -30.10 26.82
C CYS A 253 -17.29 -28.88 26.15
N ASN A 254 -17.67 -29.01 24.88
CA ASN A 254 -18.28 -27.94 24.09
C ASN A 254 -17.51 -26.60 24.17
N GLY A 255 -16.18 -26.68 24.15
CA GLY A 255 -15.31 -25.51 24.21
C GLY A 255 -15.06 -24.96 25.62
N SER A 256 -15.51 -25.64 26.68
CA SER A 256 -15.25 -25.24 28.07
C SER A 256 -14.64 -26.38 28.89
N CYS A 257 -13.64 -26.04 29.70
CA CYS A 257 -13.02 -27.02 30.59
C CYS A 257 -13.99 -27.38 31.72
N THR A 258 -14.40 -28.63 31.75
CA THR A 258 -15.39 -29.16 32.69
C THR A 258 -14.73 -30.20 33.57
N THR A 259 -14.97 -30.14 34.87
CA THR A 259 -14.48 -31.16 35.81
C THR A 259 -15.14 -32.49 35.50
N VAL A 260 -14.34 -33.54 35.32
CA VAL A 260 -14.85 -34.89 35.03
C VAL A 260 -14.55 -35.88 36.15
N THR A 261 -13.86 -35.46 37.20
CA THR A 261 -13.43 -36.36 38.28
C THR A 261 -14.47 -36.51 39.39
N ASN A 262 -15.30 -35.50 39.61
CA ASN A 262 -16.32 -35.50 40.66
C ASN A 262 -17.67 -34.87 40.26
N ASP A 263 -17.84 -34.51 38.99
CA ASP A 263 -19.12 -34.05 38.47
C ASP A 263 -19.96 -35.26 38.03
N ALA A 264 -21.06 -35.51 38.74
CA ALA A 264 -22.00 -36.58 38.42
C ALA A 264 -22.65 -36.43 37.03
N LYS A 265 -22.64 -35.24 36.41
CA LYS A 265 -23.15 -35.01 35.06
C LYS A 265 -22.12 -35.26 33.96
N ASN A 266 -20.83 -35.27 34.30
CA ASN A 266 -19.70 -35.35 33.35
C ASN A 266 -18.63 -36.35 33.82
N CYS A 267 -19.04 -37.46 34.44
CA CYS A 267 -18.15 -38.36 35.15
C CYS A 267 -17.26 -39.19 34.22
N GLY A 268 -15.97 -38.83 34.17
CA GLY A 268 -14.93 -39.43 33.33
C GLY A 268 -14.94 -38.96 31.88
N ALA A 269 -16.02 -38.36 31.40
CA ALA A 269 -16.15 -37.78 30.06
C ALA A 269 -17.31 -36.78 30.00
N CYS A 270 -17.27 -35.88 29.02
CA CYS A 270 -18.34 -34.92 28.76
C CYS A 270 -19.71 -35.61 28.58
N GLY A 271 -20.73 -35.15 29.30
CA GLY A 271 -22.09 -35.68 29.22
C GLY A 271 -22.28 -37.08 29.81
N LYS A 272 -21.23 -37.72 30.33
CA LYS A 272 -21.33 -39.03 30.96
C LYS A 272 -21.93 -38.91 32.36
N ARG A 273 -23.24 -39.12 32.45
CA ARG A 273 -23.97 -39.00 33.72
C ARG A 273 -23.88 -40.29 34.53
N CYS A 274 -23.73 -40.14 35.85
CA CYS A 274 -23.93 -41.27 36.76
C CYS A 274 -25.42 -41.57 36.96
N GLY A 275 -25.72 -42.83 37.27
CA GLY A 275 -27.08 -43.27 37.54
C GLY A 275 -27.65 -42.67 38.81
N SER A 276 -28.95 -42.88 39.04
CA SER A 276 -29.60 -42.47 40.29
C SER A 276 -28.90 -43.10 41.50
N GLY A 277 -28.68 -42.31 42.55
CA GLY A 277 -27.99 -42.78 43.77
C GLY A 277 -26.49 -43.04 43.60
N GLN A 278 -25.85 -42.56 42.53
CA GLN A 278 -24.41 -42.68 42.31
C GLN A 278 -23.70 -41.33 42.40
N LEU A 279 -22.44 -41.37 42.85
CA LEU A 279 -21.51 -40.26 42.86
C LEU A 279 -20.47 -40.45 41.76
N CYS A 280 -19.83 -39.35 41.36
CA CYS A 280 -18.64 -39.42 40.52
C CYS A 280 -17.38 -39.41 41.40
N CYS A 281 -16.62 -40.50 41.39
CA CYS A 281 -15.42 -40.67 42.19
C CYS A 281 -14.23 -40.99 41.29
N GLY A 282 -13.30 -40.04 41.17
CA GLY A 282 -12.12 -40.18 40.32
C GLY A 282 -12.46 -40.41 38.85
N GLY A 283 -13.58 -39.85 38.38
CA GLY A 283 -14.07 -40.03 37.00
C GLY A 283 -14.78 -41.35 36.74
N LYS A 284 -15.12 -42.11 37.78
CA LYS A 284 -15.94 -43.32 37.70
C LYS A 284 -17.17 -43.17 38.57
N CYS A 285 -18.31 -43.64 38.06
CA CYS A 285 -19.52 -43.68 38.85
C CYS A 285 -19.38 -44.75 39.93
N ALA A 286 -19.66 -44.39 41.18
CA ALA A 286 -19.66 -45.26 42.33
C ALA A 286 -21.01 -45.17 43.05
N ALA A 287 -21.43 -46.24 43.70
CA ALA A 287 -22.64 -46.21 44.52
C ALA A 287 -22.47 -45.23 45.69
N ALA A 288 -23.53 -44.48 46.03
CA ALA A 288 -23.58 -43.72 47.26
C ALA A 288 -23.84 -44.68 48.44
N ASP A 289 -22.76 -45.26 48.94
CA ASP A 289 -22.76 -46.25 50.02
C ASP A 289 -22.10 -45.70 51.30
N SER A 290 -21.88 -46.57 52.28
CA SER A 290 -21.21 -46.21 53.54
C SER A 290 -19.74 -45.82 53.35
N GLN A 291 -19.13 -46.01 52.18
CA GLN A 291 -17.77 -45.54 51.89
C GLN A 291 -17.73 -44.24 51.07
N ASN A 292 -18.83 -43.91 50.39
CA ASN A 292 -18.95 -42.75 49.52
C ASN A 292 -20.25 -42.00 49.79
N CYS A 293 -20.49 -41.62 51.04
CA CYS A 293 -21.78 -41.05 51.39
C CYS A 293 -21.84 -39.54 51.15
N GLY A 294 -22.58 -39.11 50.12
CA GLY A 294 -22.73 -37.69 49.75
C GLY A 294 -21.48 -37.04 49.12
N ALA A 295 -20.30 -37.60 49.39
CA ALA A 295 -19.05 -37.27 48.73
C ALA A 295 -18.15 -38.52 48.67
N CYS A 296 -17.26 -38.58 47.68
CA CYS A 296 -16.35 -39.71 47.50
C CYS A 296 -15.40 -39.85 48.68
N GLY A 297 -15.22 -41.08 49.15
CA GLY A 297 -14.40 -41.38 50.33
C GLY A 297 -14.99 -40.91 51.67
N ARG A 298 -16.18 -40.30 51.69
CA ARG A 298 -16.84 -39.92 52.95
C ARG A 298 -17.46 -41.16 53.58
N ARG A 299 -16.73 -41.75 54.52
CA ARG A 299 -17.14 -42.96 55.24
C ARG A 299 -18.14 -42.64 56.34
N CYS A 300 -19.21 -43.41 56.43
CA CYS A 300 -20.14 -43.35 57.56
C CYS A 300 -19.55 -44.07 58.77
N GLY A 301 -19.85 -43.55 59.96
CA GLY A 301 -19.42 -44.13 61.22
C GLY A 301 -20.11 -45.47 61.53
N TYR A 302 -19.69 -46.09 62.63
CA TYR A 302 -20.33 -47.30 63.12
C TYR A 302 -21.83 -47.05 63.38
N TRP A 303 -22.68 -48.01 63.01
CA TRP A 303 -24.16 -47.92 63.02
C TRP A 303 -24.80 -46.88 62.11
N GLN A 304 -24.06 -46.27 61.19
CA GLN A 304 -24.62 -45.32 60.23
C GLN A 304 -24.77 -45.94 58.84
N LEU A 305 -25.90 -45.68 58.19
CA LEU A 305 -26.10 -45.96 56.77
C LEU A 305 -26.08 -44.66 55.97
N CYS A 306 -25.73 -44.77 54.68
CA CYS A 306 -25.86 -43.63 53.79
C CYS A 306 -27.30 -43.48 53.30
N CYS A 307 -28.05 -42.56 53.92
CA CYS A 307 -29.43 -42.29 53.56
C CYS A 307 -29.50 -40.97 52.81
N GLN A 308 -29.85 -41.04 51.52
CA GLN A 308 -29.98 -39.86 50.65
C GLN A 308 -28.73 -38.95 50.64
N GLY A 309 -27.54 -39.56 50.69
CA GLY A 309 -26.26 -38.83 50.71
C GLY A 309 -25.84 -38.29 52.07
N THR A 310 -26.55 -38.61 53.15
CA THR A 310 -26.20 -38.26 54.52
C THR A 310 -25.93 -39.51 55.35
N CYS A 311 -24.88 -39.48 56.17
CA CYS A 311 -24.65 -40.57 57.12
C CYS A 311 -25.66 -40.44 58.26
N THR A 312 -26.59 -41.38 58.32
CA THR A 312 -27.70 -41.37 59.27
C THR A 312 -27.53 -42.53 60.23
N ASN A 313 -27.63 -42.24 61.54
CA ASN A 313 -27.55 -43.26 62.58
C ASN A 313 -28.84 -44.10 62.56
N VAL A 314 -28.76 -45.31 62.02
CA VAL A 314 -29.93 -46.18 61.92
C VAL A 314 -30.17 -47.00 63.18
N ALA A 315 -29.31 -46.90 64.20
CA ALA A 315 -29.50 -47.55 65.47
C ALA A 315 -30.42 -46.78 66.43
N SER A 316 -30.55 -45.46 66.26
CA SER A 316 -31.32 -44.60 67.17
C SER A 316 -32.16 -43.50 66.51
N ASP A 317 -32.19 -43.42 65.17
CA ASP A 317 -33.07 -42.48 64.46
C ASP A 317 -34.44 -43.13 64.22
N ASP A 318 -35.46 -42.62 64.89
CA ASP A 318 -36.85 -43.09 64.80
C ASP A 318 -37.44 -43.00 63.37
N ARG A 319 -36.83 -42.22 62.47
CA ARG A 319 -37.23 -42.10 61.06
C ARG A 319 -36.42 -42.96 60.10
N ASN A 320 -35.35 -43.61 60.59
CA ASN A 320 -34.44 -44.41 59.79
C ASN A 320 -34.02 -45.71 60.53
N CYS A 321 -34.94 -46.29 61.30
CA CYS A 321 -34.62 -47.34 62.27
C CYS A 321 -34.31 -48.69 61.61
N GLY A 322 -33.04 -49.10 61.65
CA GLY A 322 -32.49 -50.31 61.02
C GLY A 322 -32.28 -50.22 59.51
N GLN A 323 -32.94 -49.28 58.82
CA GLN A 323 -32.74 -48.99 57.39
C GLN A 323 -33.19 -47.56 57.05
N CYS A 324 -32.66 -47.01 55.96
CA CYS A 324 -33.06 -45.69 55.49
C CYS A 324 -34.57 -45.60 55.22
N GLY A 325 -35.21 -44.54 55.74
CA GLY A 325 -36.63 -44.24 55.57
C GLY A 325 -37.60 -45.12 56.37
N LYS A 326 -37.12 -46.03 57.23
CA LYS A 326 -37.99 -46.81 58.11
C LYS A 326 -38.36 -46.00 59.36
N VAL A 327 -39.61 -45.55 59.39
CA VAL A 327 -40.19 -44.83 60.53
C VAL A 327 -40.81 -45.80 61.53
N CYS A 328 -40.52 -45.65 62.82
CA CYS A 328 -41.16 -46.43 63.89
C CYS A 328 -42.63 -46.01 64.07
N ARG A 329 -43.52 -46.99 64.30
CA ARG A 329 -44.96 -46.75 64.48
C ARG A 329 -45.28 -46.50 65.95
N ASN A 330 -46.46 -45.95 66.24
CA ASN A 330 -47.00 -45.79 67.60
C ASN A 330 -46.09 -45.00 68.59
N ASN A 331 -45.23 -44.10 68.10
CA ASN A 331 -44.21 -43.39 68.90
C ASN A 331 -43.16 -44.30 69.57
N ASP A 332 -42.96 -45.52 69.06
CA ASP A 332 -41.88 -46.38 69.52
C ASP A 332 -40.52 -45.73 69.24
N ARG A 333 -39.61 -45.82 70.21
CA ARG A 333 -38.20 -45.44 69.99
C ARG A 333 -37.48 -46.49 69.16
N CYS A 334 -36.53 -46.00 68.37
CA CYS A 334 -35.51 -46.81 67.75
C CYS A 334 -34.38 -47.07 68.73
N GLU A 335 -34.12 -48.33 69.01
CA GLU A 335 -32.99 -48.74 69.84
C GLU A 335 -32.32 -49.97 69.20
N TYR A 336 -30.99 -49.90 69.05
CA TYR A 336 -30.18 -50.87 68.31
C TYR A 336 -30.70 -51.20 66.89
N GLY A 337 -31.42 -50.27 66.26
CA GLY A 337 -31.99 -50.44 64.91
C GLY A 337 -33.31 -51.19 64.87
N ILE A 338 -33.95 -51.38 66.02
CA ILE A 338 -35.22 -52.08 66.17
C ILE A 338 -36.23 -51.11 66.80
N CYS A 339 -37.42 -51.01 66.22
CA CYS A 339 -38.50 -50.21 66.79
C CYS A 339 -39.11 -50.94 67.98
N GLY A 340 -39.23 -50.28 69.13
CA GLY A 340 -39.87 -50.84 70.33
C GLY A 340 -39.05 -51.96 70.98
N TYR A 341 -37.73 -51.94 70.81
CA TYR A 341 -36.82 -52.84 71.53
C TYR A 341 -36.95 -52.55 73.04
N ALA A 342 -37.21 -53.59 73.83
CA ALA A 342 -37.49 -53.53 75.25
C ALA A 342 -36.47 -54.36 76.04
#